data_AF-A0A183DM30-F1
#
_entry.id   AF-A0A183DM30-F1
#
_cell.length_a   1.000
_cell.length_b   1.000
_cell.length_c   1.000
_cell.angle_alpha   90.00
_cell.angle_beta   90.00
_cell.angle_gamma   90.00
#
_symmetry.space_group_name_H-M   'P 1'
#
loop_
_entity.id
_entity.type
_entity.pdbx_description
1 polymer ?
#
loop_
_entity_poly.entity_id
_entity_poly.type
_entity_poly.pdbx_seq_one_letter_code
_entity_poly.pdbx_strand_id
1 'polypeptide(L)'
;MKMFRCFSRREKLCEYAAEAADFATRGKLPSLRYALNHNGKEDVAMFDFTSLFSAQCSVRLVERYDQRLLMSIVGDSLHEVCFF
;
A
#
# COMPACT_ATOMS: atom_id res chain seq x y z
N MET A 1 9.04 14.74 12.78
CA MET A 1 8.59 14.06 11.55
C MET A 1 7.70 15.01 10.76
N LYS A 2 8.23 15.61 9.68
CA LYS A 2 7.41 16.42 8.77
C LYS A 2 6.58 15.47 7.93
N MET A 3 5.27 15.59 8.06
CA MET A 3 4.25 14.98 7.22
C MET A 3 4.65 15.21 5.75
N PHE A 4 4.97 14.15 5.02
CA PHE A 4 5.35 14.18 3.60
C PHE A 4 4.12 14.53 2.75
N ARG A 5 3.68 15.79 2.82
CA ARG A 5 2.67 16.31 1.89
C ARG A 5 3.34 16.52 0.53
N CYS A 6 3.04 15.60 -0.38
CA CYS A 6 3.08 15.78 -1.82
C CYS A 6 4.49 15.85 -2.46
N PHE A 7 5.04 14.68 -2.82
CA PHE A 7 5.91 14.60 -4.00
C PHE A 7 5.04 14.86 -5.24
N SER A 8 4.87 16.12 -5.63
CA SER A 8 4.11 16.49 -6.84
C SER A 8 4.79 16.06 -8.15
N ARG A 9 6.04 15.55 -8.07
CA ARG A 9 6.81 15.09 -9.23
C ARG A 9 7.38 13.69 -8.98
N ARG A 10 7.11 12.81 -9.95
CA ARG A 10 7.53 11.41 -9.98
C ARG A 10 9.06 11.24 -9.92
N GLU A 11 9.80 12.13 -10.57
CA GLU A 11 11.28 12.13 -10.57
C GLU A 11 11.85 12.23 -9.15
N LYS A 12 11.35 13.19 -8.36
CA LYS A 12 11.77 13.39 -6.97
C LYS A 12 11.42 12.20 -6.07
N LEU A 13 10.30 11.52 -6.34
CA LEU A 13 9.93 10.31 -5.62
C LEU A 13 10.92 9.16 -5.93
N CYS A 14 11.37 9.05 -7.18
CA CYS A 14 12.39 8.08 -7.58
C CYS A 14 13.74 8.40 -6.94
N GLU A 15 14.22 9.64 -7.03
CA GLU A 15 15.47 10.06 -6.37
C GLU A 15 15.46 9.74 -4.88
N TYR A 16 14.38 10.11 -4.18
CA TYR A 16 14.22 9.83 -2.76
C TYR A 16 14.24 8.32 -2.44
N ALA A 17 13.49 7.51 -3.18
CA ALA A 17 13.46 6.07 -2.98
C ALA A 17 14.83 5.43 -3.25
N ALA A 18 15.55 5.91 -4.26
CA ALA A 18 16.88 5.42 -4.59
C ALA A 18 17.91 5.72 -3.50
N GLU A 19 17.95 6.97 -3.01
CA GLU A 19 18.83 7.38 -1.91
C GLU A 19 18.53 6.61 -0.63
N ALA A 20 17.24 6.43 -0.30
CA ALA A 20 16.83 5.67 0.87
C ALA A 20 17.28 4.20 0.81
N ALA A 21 17.12 3.56 -0.36
CA ALA A 21 17.54 2.17 -0.57
C ALA A 21 19.07 2.01 -0.53
N ASP A 22 19.80 2.93 -1.15
CA ASP A 22 21.28 2.93 -1.12
C ASP A 22 21.81 3.06 0.32
N PHE A 23 21.25 4.02 1.08
CA PHE A 23 21.59 4.22 2.48
C PHE A 23 21.25 2.98 3.33
N ALA A 24 20.05 2.44 3.20
CA ALA A 24 19.59 1.28 3.98
C ALA A 24 20.43 0.02 3.71
N THR A 25 20.93 -0.14 2.48
CA THR A 25 21.74 -1.29 2.07
C THR A 25 23.25 -1.04 2.17
N ARG A 26 23.66 0.16 2.61
CA ARG A 26 25.07 0.59 2.70
C ARG A 26 25.80 0.45 1.36
N GLY A 27 25.12 0.76 0.25
CA GLY A 27 25.69 0.68 -1.10
C GLY A 27 26.07 -0.73 -1.55
N LYS A 28 25.55 -1.79 -0.90
CA LYS A 28 25.88 -3.19 -1.24
C LYS A 28 25.05 -3.73 -2.40
N LEU A 29 24.05 -2.99 -2.87
CA LEU A 29 23.30 -3.35 -4.07
C LEU A 29 24.14 -2.98 -5.32
N PRO A 30 24.55 -3.95 -6.14
CA PRO A 30 25.52 -3.72 -7.22
C PRO A 30 25.00 -2.80 -8.33
N SER A 31 23.68 -2.73 -8.54
CA SER A 31 23.05 -1.72 -9.39
C SER A 31 21.61 -1.51 -8.96
N LEU A 32 21.27 -0.31 -8.52
CA LEU A 32 19.89 0.05 -8.22
C LEU A 32 19.19 0.49 -9.51
N ARG A 33 18.34 -0.38 -10.06
CA ARG A 33 17.50 -0.10 -11.24
C ARG A 33 16.06 -0.40 -10.89
N TYR A 34 15.16 0.49 -11.27
CA TYR A 34 13.74 0.24 -11.11
C TYR A 34 13.27 -0.87 -12.05
N ALA A 35 12.46 -1.78 -11.51
CA ALA A 35 11.59 -2.60 -12.32
C ALA A 35 10.53 -1.71 -13.00
N LEU A 36 9.88 -2.23 -14.04
CA LEU A 36 8.75 -1.56 -14.66
C LEU A 36 7.45 -2.11 -14.07
N ASN A 37 6.55 -1.21 -13.67
CA ASN A 37 5.21 -1.56 -13.24
C ASN A 37 4.32 -1.93 -14.44
N HIS A 38 3.05 -2.27 -14.16
CA HIS A 38 2.06 -2.66 -15.16
C HIS A 38 1.76 -1.58 -16.23
N ASN A 39 2.19 -0.34 -16.02
CA ASN A 39 2.08 0.76 -16.98
C ASN A 39 3.39 1.06 -17.72
N GLY A 40 4.42 0.22 -17.56
CA GLY A 40 5.73 0.42 -18.19
C GLY A 40 6.55 1.58 -17.60
N LYS A 41 6.23 2.04 -16.39
CA LYS A 41 6.97 3.10 -15.66
C LYS A 41 7.76 2.49 -14.52
N GLU A 42 8.75 3.21 -14.00
CA GLU A 42 9.53 2.84 -12.82
C GLU A 42 8.59 2.49 -11.65
N ASP A 43 8.83 1.32 -11.05
CA ASP A 43 7.99 0.73 -10.03
C ASP A 43 8.21 1.38 -8.66
N VAL A 44 7.68 2.60 -8.51
CA VAL A 44 7.66 3.37 -7.26
C VAL A 44 6.28 4.00 -7.10
N ALA A 45 5.70 3.82 -5.92
CA ALA A 45 4.43 4.42 -5.53
C ALA A 45 4.52 5.00 -4.12
N MET A 46 3.62 5.93 -3.83
CA MET A 46 3.47 6.49 -2.50
C MET A 46 2.08 6.12 -1.98
N PHE A 47 2.02 5.64 -0.75
CA PHE A 47 0.79 5.26 -0.07
C PHE A 47 0.60 6.14 1.17
N ASP A 48 -0.65 6.47 1.48
CA ASP A 48 -0.99 7.18 2.70
C ASP A 48 -1.38 6.18 3.79
N PHE A 49 -0.53 6.05 4.80
CA PHE A 49 -0.77 5.18 5.96
C PHE A 49 -1.35 5.95 7.17
N THR A 50 -1.87 7.16 6.98
CA THR A 50 -2.46 7.96 8.06
C THR A 50 -3.74 7.32 8.63
N SER A 51 -4.48 6.59 7.80
CA SER A 51 -5.70 5.90 8.20
C SER A 51 -5.63 4.44 7.78
N LEU A 52 -5.93 3.56 8.72
CA LEU A 52 -6.01 2.11 8.54
C LEU A 52 -7.38 1.67 9.02
N PHE A 53 -8.05 0.83 8.22
CA PHE A 53 -9.41 0.42 8.49
C PHE A 53 -9.52 -1.06 8.85
N SER A 54 -10.42 -1.35 9.78
CA SER A 54 -10.86 -2.70 10.08
C SER A 54 -12.37 -2.71 10.12
N ALA A 55 -12.98 -3.66 9.42
CA ALA A 55 -14.39 -3.90 9.56
C ALA A 55 -14.71 -4.41 10.97
N GLN A 56 -15.86 -3.99 11.49
CA GLN A 56 -16.30 -4.39 12.83
C GLN A 56 -16.61 -5.89 12.92
N CYS A 57 -17.08 -6.49 11.82
CA CYS A 57 -17.43 -7.90 11.72
C CYS A 57 -16.94 -8.47 10.38
N SER A 58 -16.51 -9.74 10.36
CA SER A 58 -16.13 -10.45 9.13
C SER A 58 -17.30 -11.03 8.35
N VAL A 59 -18.48 -11.10 8.98
CA VAL A 59 -19.67 -11.76 8.44
C VAL A 59 -20.92 -10.94 8.77
N ARG A 60 -21.89 -10.92 7.85
CA ARG A 60 -23.23 -10.36 8.03
C ARG A 60 -24.26 -11.32 7.44
N LEU A 61 -25.30 -11.64 8.21
CA LEU A 61 -26.47 -12.37 7.73
C LEU A 61 -27.59 -11.37 7.40
N VAL A 62 -28.22 -11.53 6.23
CA VAL A 62 -29.39 -10.75 5.81
C VAL A 62 -30.51 -11.71 5.46
N GLU A 63 -31.72 -11.43 5.93
CA GLU A 63 -32.91 -12.23 5.66
C GLU A 63 -33.98 -11.36 4.99
N ARG A 64 -34.54 -11.84 3.88
CA ARG A 64 -35.60 -11.16 3.13
C ARG A 64 -36.53 -12.19 2.48
N TYR A 65 -37.84 -12.05 2.65
CA TYR A 65 -38.84 -13.01 2.15
C TYR A 65 -38.53 -14.47 2.55
N ASP A 66 -38.15 -14.69 3.82
CA ASP A 66 -37.69 -15.98 4.38
C ASP A 66 -36.48 -16.61 3.67
N GLN A 67 -35.77 -15.84 2.84
CA GLN A 67 -34.51 -16.24 2.22
C GLN A 67 -33.34 -15.59 2.94
N ARG A 68 -32.32 -16.38 3.25
CA ARG A 68 -31.13 -15.96 4.00
C ARG A 68 -29.93 -15.84 3.07
N LEU A 69 -29.20 -14.74 3.19
CA LEU A 69 -27.92 -14.49 2.53
C LEU A 69 -26.84 -14.22 3.57
N LEU A 70 -25.80 -15.05 3.56
CA LEU A 70 -24.60 -14.85 4.35
C LEU A 70 -23.55 -14.13 3.49
N MET A 71 -23.08 -12.98 3.96
CA MET A 71 -22.01 -12.21 3.32
C MET A 71 -20.80 -12.20 4.22
N SER A 72 -19.61 -12.34 3.63
CA SER A 72 -18.35 -12.29 4.36
C SER A 72 -17.32 -11.46 3.61
N ILE A 73 -16.42 -10.85 4.37
CA ILE A 73 -15.25 -10.12 3.89
C ILE A 73 -13.99 -10.77 4.49
N VAL A 74 -12.92 -10.84 3.70
CA VAL A 74 -11.64 -11.46 4.05
C VAL A 74 -10.50 -10.61 3.50
N GLY A 75 -9.28 -10.81 4.04
CA GLY A 75 -8.09 -10.05 3.64
C GLY A 75 -8.14 -8.58 4.07
N ASP A 76 -7.52 -7.70 3.29
CA ASP A 76 -7.40 -6.27 3.63
C ASP A 76 -8.77 -5.57 3.72
N SER A 77 -9.78 -6.06 3.01
CA SER A 77 -11.16 -5.56 3.14
C SER A 77 -11.78 -5.81 4.51
N LEU A 78 -11.30 -6.81 5.25
CA LEU A 78 -11.66 -7.05 6.65
C LEU A 78 -10.75 -6.27 7.59
N HIS A 79 -9.44 -6.30 7.35
CA HIS A 79 -8.46 -5.69 8.23
C HIS A 79 -7.23 -5.24 7.45
N GLU A 80 -7.05 -3.94 7.28
CA GLU A 80 -5.86 -3.37 6.67
C GLU A 80 -4.69 -3.45 7.65
N VAL A 81 -3.64 -4.20 7.27
CA VAL A 81 -2.42 -4.34 8.06
C VAL A 81 -1.37 -3.37 7.57
N CYS A 82 -0.78 -2.61 8.49
CA CYS A 82 0.45 -1.87 8.23
C CYS A 82 1.61 -2.63 8.90
N PHE A 83 2.34 -3.43 8.13
CA PHE A 83 3.61 -3.98 8.59
C PHE A 83 4.68 -2.88 8.44
N PHE A 84 5.07 -2.27 9.56
CA PHE A 84 6.28 -1.43 9.65
C PHE A 84 7.47 -2.29 10.06
#